data_AF-A0A5Q4SYQ6-F1
#
_entry.id   AF-A0A5Q4SYQ6-F1
#
_cell.length_a   1.000
_cell.length_b   1.000
_cell.length_c   1.000
_cell.angle_alpha   90.00
_cell.angle_beta   90.00
_cell.angle_gamma   90.00
#
_symmetry.space_group_name_H-M   'P 1'
#
loop_
_entity.id
_entity.type
_entity.pdbx_description
1 polymer ?
#
loop_
_entity_poly.entity_id
_entity_poly.type
_entity_poly.pdbx_seq_one_letter_code
_entity_poly.pdbx_strand_id
1 'polypeptide(L)'
;MDTHAAPEQTQHHAIACGPPIRQLFRDVIADRLPDRMPLQAAMLFGSEIDPDWDDRAFLAEFYNEILHQDTCQPTTADGLVLLVALAVDDRIPARHRFQAVDLLFRSATVAERHLAETWPATPQHADPDSEARARNAV
;
A
#
# COMPACT_ATOMS: atom_id res chain seq x y z
N MET A 1 0.39 -56.06 -10.69
CA MET A 1 1.52 -55.37 -11.34
C MET A 1 1.10 -53.93 -11.37
N ASP A 2 1.27 -53.28 -10.22
CA ASP A 2 0.56 -52.05 -9.87
C ASP A 2 1.58 -50.92 -9.80
N THR A 3 1.59 -50.09 -10.83
CA THR A 3 2.39 -48.86 -10.85
C THR A 3 1.48 -47.73 -10.40
N HIS A 4 1.56 -47.40 -9.10
CA HIS A 4 0.89 -46.23 -8.54
C HIS A 4 1.48 -44.96 -9.15
N ALA A 5 0.64 -44.20 -9.85
CA ALA A 5 0.91 -42.81 -10.17
C ALA A 5 0.93 -41.99 -8.86
N ALA A 6 2.01 -41.24 -8.65
CA ALA A 6 2.13 -40.29 -7.55
C ALA A 6 1.12 -39.13 -7.75
N PRO A 7 0.49 -38.61 -6.69
CA PRO A 7 -0.47 -37.52 -6.83
C PRO A 7 0.26 -36.18 -7.00
N GLU A 8 -0.15 -35.42 -8.01
CA GLU A 8 0.15 -34.00 -8.19
C GLU A 8 -0.52 -33.21 -7.06
N GLN A 9 0.16 -33.05 -5.93
CA GLN A 9 -0.36 -32.32 -4.75
C GLN A 9 0.21 -30.91 -4.57
N THR A 10 1.01 -30.42 -5.51
CA THR A 10 1.75 -29.16 -5.31
C THR A 10 0.99 -27.89 -5.72
N GLN A 11 -0.13 -28.02 -6.44
CA GLN A 11 -0.78 -26.84 -7.05
C GLN A 11 -1.96 -26.26 -6.25
N HIS A 12 -2.61 -27.06 -5.39
CA HIS A 12 -3.83 -26.63 -4.69
C HIS A 12 -3.57 -25.79 -3.44
N HIS A 13 -2.37 -25.83 -2.85
CA HIS A 13 -2.07 -25.09 -1.63
C HIS A 13 -1.75 -23.60 -1.88
N ALA A 14 -1.26 -23.26 -3.07
CA ALA A 14 -0.91 -21.89 -3.45
C ALA A 14 -2.15 -21.00 -3.66
N ILE A 15 -3.27 -21.59 -4.10
CA ILE A 15 -4.50 -20.84 -4.41
C ILE A 15 -5.20 -20.36 -3.12
N ALA A 16 -5.06 -21.07 -2.00
CA ALA A 16 -5.74 -20.74 -0.75
C ALA A 16 -5.13 -19.56 0.04
N CYS A 17 -3.93 -19.09 -0.32
CA CYS A 17 -3.24 -17.99 0.38
C CYS A 17 -3.21 -16.66 -0.40
N GLY A 18 -3.58 -16.68 -1.69
CA GLY A 18 -3.51 -15.51 -2.56
C GLY A 18 -2.08 -15.21 -3.02
N PRO A 19 -1.82 -14.03 -3.58
CA PRO A 19 -0.50 -13.68 -4.11
C PRO A 19 0.60 -13.73 -3.01
N PRO A 20 1.84 -14.16 -3.33
CA PRO A 20 2.91 -14.29 -2.33
C PRO A 20 3.16 -13.05 -1.49
N ILE A 21 3.02 -11.85 -2.08
CA ILE A 21 3.23 -10.60 -1.36
C ILE A 21 2.19 -10.37 -0.26
N ARG A 22 0.96 -10.86 -0.45
CA ARG A 22 -0.13 -10.79 0.55
C ARG A 22 0.22 -11.61 1.78
N GLN A 23 0.73 -12.83 1.59
CA GLN A 23 1.14 -13.69 2.69
C GLN A 23 2.29 -13.07 3.49
N LEU A 24 3.29 -12.54 2.80
CA LEU A 24 4.40 -11.85 3.45
C LEU A 24 3.93 -10.64 4.28
N PHE A 25 3.03 -9.83 3.72
CA PHE A 25 2.46 -8.68 4.44
C PHE A 25 1.64 -9.14 5.65
N ARG A 26 0.82 -10.18 5.49
CA ARG A 26 0.04 -10.78 6.59
C ARG A 26 0.93 -11.19 7.75
N ASP A 27 2.03 -11.90 7.49
CA ASP A 27 2.94 -12.38 8.52
C ASP A 27 3.64 -11.21 9.23
N VAL A 28 4.10 -10.21 8.48
CA VAL A 28 4.71 -9.00 9.07
C VAL A 28 3.72 -8.24 9.95
N ILE A 29 2.49 -8.06 9.48
CA ILE A 29 1.46 -7.35 10.24
C ILE A 29 1.04 -8.14 11.48
N ALA A 30 0.89 -9.46 11.40
CA ALA A 30 0.56 -10.31 12.54
C ALA A 30 1.62 -10.21 13.65
N ASP A 31 2.91 -10.18 13.28
CA ASP A 31 4.00 -10.10 14.25
C ASP A 31 4.14 -8.71 14.88
N ARG A 32 3.94 -7.65 14.08
CA ARG A 32 4.21 -6.27 14.54
C ARG A 32 3.00 -5.58 15.17
N LEU A 33 1.78 -6.02 14.84
CA LEU A 33 0.54 -5.41 15.30
C LEU A 33 -0.42 -6.45 15.90
N PRO A 34 0.01 -7.26 16.88
CA PRO A 34 -0.83 -8.34 17.44
C PRO A 34 -2.08 -7.81 18.15
N ASP A 35 -2.00 -6.61 18.74
CA ASP A 35 -3.07 -6.04 19.58
C ASP A 35 -3.88 -4.94 18.89
N ARG A 36 -3.49 -4.52 17.67
CA ARG A 36 -4.14 -3.41 16.95
C ARG A 36 -4.25 -3.74 15.47
N MET A 37 -5.36 -4.37 15.11
CA MET A 37 -5.67 -4.73 13.74
C MET A 37 -6.65 -3.70 13.15
N PRO A 38 -6.17 -2.71 12.36
CA PRO A 38 -7.06 -1.76 11.71
C PRO A 38 -7.95 -2.48 10.69
N LEU A 39 -9.14 -1.92 10.40
CA LEU A 39 -10.13 -2.55 9.51
C LEU A 39 -9.52 -2.91 8.15
N GLN A 40 -8.62 -2.08 7.64
CA GLN A 40 -7.92 -2.25 6.36
C GLN A 40 -7.06 -3.52 6.33
N ALA A 41 -6.66 -4.06 7.49
CA ALA A 41 -5.95 -5.33 7.54
C ALA A 41 -6.86 -6.53 7.17
N ALA A 42 -8.18 -6.36 7.11
CA ALA A 42 -9.10 -7.42 6.71
C ALA A 42 -8.73 -8.03 5.35
N MET A 43 -8.19 -7.25 4.41
CA MET A 43 -7.71 -7.77 3.12
C MET A 43 -6.55 -8.79 3.25
N LEU A 44 -5.72 -8.67 4.29
CA LEU A 44 -4.61 -9.58 4.57
C LEU A 44 -5.08 -10.87 5.26
N PHE A 45 -6.08 -10.76 6.14
CA PHE A 45 -6.51 -11.85 7.02
C PHE A 45 -7.79 -12.56 6.56
N GLY A 46 -8.57 -11.94 5.69
CA GLY A 46 -9.85 -12.45 5.19
C GLY A 46 -9.71 -13.74 4.37
N SER A 47 -10.81 -14.50 4.32
CA SER A 47 -10.95 -15.71 3.51
C SER A 47 -11.26 -15.42 2.04
N GLU A 48 -11.73 -14.21 1.74
CA GLU A 48 -11.96 -13.76 0.37
C GLU A 48 -10.62 -13.47 -0.30
N ILE A 49 -10.38 -14.21 -1.38
CA ILE A 49 -9.21 -14.09 -2.24
C ILE A 49 -9.76 -14.05 -3.65
N ASP A 50 -9.56 -12.94 -4.33
CA ASP A 50 -9.85 -12.88 -5.76
C ASP A 50 -8.89 -13.86 -6.47
N PRO A 51 -9.40 -14.88 -7.17
CA PRO A 51 -8.56 -15.87 -7.84
C PRO A 51 -7.71 -15.25 -8.97
N ASP A 52 -8.08 -14.06 -9.46
CA ASP A 52 -7.36 -13.34 -10.51
C ASP A 52 -6.33 -12.35 -9.97
N TRP A 53 -6.17 -12.23 -8.63
CA TRP A 53 -5.15 -11.36 -8.04
C TRP A 53 -3.74 -11.91 -8.24
N ASP A 54 -2.97 -11.20 -9.07
CA ASP A 54 -1.52 -11.20 -9.00
C ASP A 54 -1.00 -10.22 -7.92
N ASP A 55 0.31 -10.22 -7.66
CA ASP A 55 0.93 -9.32 -6.69
C ASP A 55 0.61 -7.84 -6.99
N ARG A 56 0.52 -7.46 -8.27
CA ARG A 56 0.32 -6.07 -8.68
C ARG A 56 -1.12 -5.63 -8.43
N ALA A 57 -2.09 -6.45 -8.80
CA ALA A 57 -3.50 -6.22 -8.57
C ALA A 57 -3.80 -6.13 -7.07
N PHE A 58 -3.29 -7.09 -6.29
CA PHE A 58 -3.41 -7.05 -4.84
C PHE A 58 -2.79 -5.79 -4.24
N LEU A 59 -1.57 -5.40 -4.63
CA LEU A 59 -0.93 -4.19 -4.12
C LEU A 59 -1.69 -2.92 -4.48
N ALA A 60 -2.25 -2.85 -5.70
CA ALA A 60 -3.09 -1.74 -6.11
C ALA A 60 -4.31 -1.62 -5.19
N GLU A 61 -5.07 -2.71 -4.99
CA GLU A 61 -6.25 -2.73 -4.13
C GLU A 61 -5.91 -2.48 -2.66
N PHE A 62 -4.85 -3.10 -2.13
CA PHE A 62 -4.44 -2.92 -0.72
C PHE A 62 -4.01 -1.49 -0.41
N TYR A 63 -3.22 -0.87 -1.29
CA TYR A 63 -2.87 0.54 -1.13
C TYR A 63 -4.05 1.46 -1.39
N ASN A 64 -4.95 1.07 -2.30
CA ASN A 64 -6.22 1.75 -2.48
C ASN A 64 -7.01 1.73 -1.17
N GLU A 65 -7.26 0.60 -0.52
CA GLU A 65 -8.01 0.55 0.74
C GLU A 65 -7.45 1.48 1.84
N ILE A 66 -6.13 1.67 1.87
CA ILE A 66 -5.45 2.58 2.80
C ILE A 66 -5.60 4.06 2.38
N LEU A 67 -5.58 4.37 1.08
CA LEU A 67 -5.54 5.73 0.54
C LEU A 67 -6.91 6.25 0.03
N HIS A 68 -7.80 5.36 -0.40
CA HIS A 68 -9.12 5.59 -1.00
C HIS A 68 -10.19 5.82 0.05
N GLN A 69 -9.82 6.57 1.06
CA GLN A 69 -10.78 7.16 1.96
C GLN A 69 -11.23 8.47 1.29
N ASP A 70 -11.96 8.33 0.17
CA ASP A 70 -12.71 9.41 -0.52
C ASP A 70 -13.65 10.15 0.46
N THR A 71 -13.86 9.56 1.63
CA THR A 71 -14.31 10.24 2.83
C THR A 71 -13.16 10.17 3.83
N CYS A 72 -12.53 11.31 4.17
CA CYS A 72 -11.60 11.40 5.30
C CYS A 72 -12.35 11.09 6.60
N GLN A 73 -12.56 9.81 6.87
CA GLN A 73 -13.25 9.32 8.05
C GLN A 73 -12.28 9.38 9.24
N PRO A 74 -12.79 9.49 10.48
CA PRO A 74 -11.93 9.52 11.66
C PRO A 74 -10.93 8.34 11.76
N THR A 75 -11.24 7.20 11.14
CA THR A 75 -10.43 5.97 11.14
C THR A 75 -9.50 5.84 9.93
N THR A 76 -9.48 6.80 9.00
CA THR A 76 -8.58 6.79 7.82
C THR A 76 -7.11 6.73 8.23
N ALA A 77 -6.74 7.40 9.34
CA ALA A 77 -5.38 7.38 9.86
C ALA A 77 -4.96 6.01 10.42
N ASP A 78 -5.91 5.14 10.76
CA ASP A 78 -5.59 3.81 11.32
C ASP A 78 -4.94 2.91 10.28
N GLY A 79 -5.21 3.09 8.98
CA GLY A 79 -4.54 2.35 7.91
C GLY A 79 -3.04 2.67 7.76
N LEU A 80 -2.60 3.86 8.21
CA LEU A 80 -1.20 4.29 8.08
C LEU A 80 -0.25 3.42 8.92
N VAL A 81 -0.74 2.85 10.03
CA VAL A 81 0.07 1.97 10.87
C VAL A 81 0.53 0.71 10.12
N LEU A 82 -0.28 0.23 9.17
CA LEU A 82 0.09 -0.89 8.29
C LEU A 82 1.27 -0.52 7.41
N LEU A 83 1.23 0.67 6.79
CA LEU A 83 2.32 1.16 5.95
C LEU A 83 3.62 1.33 6.76
N VAL A 84 3.53 1.86 7.97
CA VAL A 84 4.69 1.99 8.87
C VAL A 84 5.29 0.62 9.17
N ALA A 85 4.46 -0.35 9.60
CA ALA A 85 4.91 -1.69 9.94
C ALA A 85 5.63 -2.38 8.76
N LEU A 86 5.10 -2.23 7.54
CA LEU A 86 5.72 -2.75 6.33
C LEU A 86 7.00 -2.01 5.94
N ALA A 87 7.05 -0.69 6.10
CA ALA A 87 8.21 0.12 5.74
C ALA A 87 9.46 -0.20 6.58
N VAL A 88 9.28 -0.61 7.84
CA VAL A 88 10.39 -0.83 8.79
C VAL A 88 10.75 -2.30 9.00
N ASP A 89 10.11 -3.24 8.32
CA ASP A 89 10.39 -4.68 8.45
C ASP A 89 11.28 -5.17 7.30
N ASP A 90 12.46 -5.68 7.65
CA ASP A 90 13.47 -6.09 6.66
C ASP A 90 13.10 -7.36 5.87
N ARG A 91 12.05 -8.08 6.28
CA ARG A 91 11.48 -9.18 5.48
C ARG A 91 10.79 -8.64 4.23
N ILE A 92 10.34 -7.38 4.23
CA ILE A 92 9.71 -6.75 3.08
C ILE A 92 10.77 -6.35 2.05
N PRO A 93 10.63 -6.77 0.77
CA PRO A 93 11.54 -6.35 -0.29
C PRO A 93 11.67 -4.84 -0.36
N ALA A 94 12.89 -4.34 -0.58
CA ALA A 94 13.20 -2.91 -0.53
C ALA A 94 12.25 -2.07 -1.40
N ARG A 95 11.88 -2.56 -2.59
CA ARG A 95 10.90 -1.91 -3.47
C ARG A 95 9.58 -1.61 -2.76
N HIS A 96 9.03 -2.57 -2.04
CA HIS A 96 7.75 -2.43 -1.34
C HIS A 96 7.88 -1.56 -0.09
N ARG A 97 9.03 -1.58 0.58
CA ARG A 97 9.33 -0.63 1.67
C ARG A 97 9.35 0.80 1.16
N PHE A 98 10.04 1.07 0.06
CA PHE A 98 10.07 2.40 -0.55
C PHE A 98 8.69 2.84 -1.04
N GLN A 99 7.88 1.92 -1.56
CA GLN A 99 6.48 2.21 -1.89
C GLN A 99 5.68 2.60 -0.64
N ALA A 100 5.78 1.84 0.46
CA ALA A 100 5.10 2.19 1.70
C ALA A 100 5.53 3.56 2.26
N VAL A 101 6.82 3.89 2.15
CA VAL A 101 7.36 5.22 2.52
C VAL A 101 6.79 6.32 1.61
N ASP A 102 6.79 6.14 0.29
CA ASP A 102 6.19 7.10 -0.65
C ASP A 102 4.73 7.37 -0.33
N LEU A 103 3.96 6.32 -0.01
CA LEU A 103 2.56 6.45 0.40
C LEU A 103 2.40 7.23 1.69
N LEU A 104 3.22 6.97 2.71
CA LEU A 104 3.21 7.74 3.96
C LEU A 104 3.46 9.24 3.69
N PHE A 105 4.41 9.59 2.82
CA PHE A 105 4.65 10.97 2.41
C PHE A 105 3.45 11.57 1.67
N ARG A 106 2.84 10.84 0.74
CA ARG A 106 1.64 11.29 0.00
C ARG A 106 0.44 11.55 0.92
N SER A 107 0.26 10.70 1.92
CA SER A 107 -0.77 10.84 2.95
C SER A 107 -0.51 12.05 3.85
N ALA A 108 0.74 12.23 4.30
CA ALA A 108 1.12 13.34 5.18
C ALA A 108 1.01 14.70 4.50
N THR A 109 1.16 14.76 3.18
CA THR A 109 1.16 16.01 2.38
C THR A 109 -0.16 16.27 1.66
N VAL A 110 -1.23 15.53 1.97
CA VAL A 110 -2.49 15.61 1.22
C VAL A 110 -3.11 17.00 1.29
N ALA A 111 -3.05 17.66 2.45
CA ALA A 111 -3.58 19.00 2.65
C ALA A 111 -2.76 20.06 1.89
N GLU A 112 -1.44 19.97 1.94
CA GLU A 112 -0.53 20.88 1.24
C GLU A 112 -0.65 20.74 -0.28
N ARG A 113 -0.76 19.51 -0.79
CA ARG A 113 -1.00 19.26 -2.22
C ARG A 113 -2.37 19.76 -2.65
N HIS A 114 -3.42 19.47 -1.87
CA HIS A 114 -4.76 19.98 -2.16
C HIS A 114 -4.78 21.51 -2.17
N LEU A 115 -4.12 22.16 -1.21
CA LEU A 115 -3.98 23.61 -1.19
C LEU A 115 -3.19 24.13 -2.39
N ALA A 116 -2.12 23.46 -2.81
CA ALA A 116 -1.34 23.85 -3.98
C ALA A 116 -2.13 23.70 -5.29
N GLU A 117 -2.93 22.63 -5.43
CA GLU A 117 -3.79 22.35 -6.59
C GLU A 117 -5.00 23.29 -6.66
N THR A 118 -5.56 23.67 -5.50
CA THR A 118 -6.70 24.58 -5.39
C THR A 118 -6.29 26.04 -5.17
N TRP A 119 -4.98 26.31 -5.12
CA TRP A 119 -4.45 27.66 -4.96
C TRP A 119 -4.97 28.52 -6.12
N PRO A 120 -5.54 29.70 -5.87
CA PRO A 120 -6.05 30.53 -6.95
C PRO A 120 -4.90 30.83 -7.92
N ALA A 121 -5.22 30.86 -9.23
CA ALA A 121 -4.32 31.22 -10.30
C ALA A 121 -3.42 32.38 -9.87
N THR A 122 -2.10 32.11 -9.77
CA THR A 122 -1.02 33.03 -9.37
C THR A 122 -1.38 33.94 -8.17
N PRO A 123 -0.85 33.69 -6.95
CA PRO A 123 -1.05 34.62 -5.83
C PRO A 123 -0.76 36.05 -6.30
N GLN A 124 -1.52 37.06 -5.87
CA GLN A 124 -1.35 38.46 -6.31
C GLN A 124 0.09 39.02 -6.14
N HIS A 125 0.93 38.32 -5.38
CA HIS A 125 2.32 38.69 -5.10
C HIS A 125 3.33 37.61 -5.53
N ALA A 126 2.90 36.55 -6.22
CA ALA A 126 3.84 35.62 -6.82
C ALA A 126 4.60 36.32 -7.94
N ASP A 127 5.92 36.29 -7.86
CA ASP A 127 6.79 36.73 -8.94
C ASP A 127 6.66 35.73 -10.10
N PRO A 128 6.09 36.14 -11.24
CA PRO A 128 5.85 35.28 -12.39
C PRO A 128 7.15 34.73 -13.00
N ASP A 129 8.29 35.38 -12.74
CA ASP A 129 9.58 34.96 -13.28
C ASP A 129 10.32 33.96 -12.37
N SER A 130 9.81 33.69 -11.17
CA SER A 130 10.51 32.85 -10.19
C SER A 130 10.72 31.41 -10.67
N GLU A 131 9.73 30.84 -11.38
CA GLU A 131 9.81 29.48 -11.91
C GLU A 131 10.85 29.36 -13.02
N ALA A 132 10.90 30.33 -13.94
CA ALA A 132 11.88 30.36 -15.02
C ALA A 132 13.32 30.50 -14.47
N ARG A 133 13.51 31.32 -13.42
CA ARG A 133 14.80 31.44 -12.74
C ARG A 133 15.19 30.14 -12.04
N ALA A 134 14.26 29.46 -11.38
CA ALA A 134 14.53 28.17 -10.73
C ALA A 134 14.93 27.09 -11.75
N ARG A 135 14.26 27.02 -12.90
CA ARG A 135 14.59 26.06 -13.98
C ARG A 135 15.97 26.30 -14.60
N ASN A 136 16.44 27.55 -14.65
CA ASN A 136 17.77 27.89 -15.19
C ASN A 136 18.91 27.73 -14.17
N ALA A 137 18.59 27.48 -12.89
CA ALA A 137 19.57 27.31 -11.83
C ALA A 137 20.00 25.84 -11.60
N VAL A 138 19.40 24.90 -12.35
CA VAL A 138 19.71 23.46 -12.38
C VAL A 138 20.46 23.14 -13.67
#